data_AF-A0A7G9NVP5-F1
#
_entry.id   AF-A0A7G9NVP5-F1
#
_cell.length_a   1.000
_cell.length_b   1.000
_cell.length_c   1.000
_cell.angle_alpha   90.00
_cell.angle_beta   90.00
_cell.angle_gamma   90.00
#
_symmetry.space_group_name_H-M   'P 1'
#
loop_
_entity.id
_entity.type
_entity.pdbx_description
1 polymer ?
#
loop_
_entity_poly.entity_id
_entity_poly.type
_entity_poly.pdbx_seq_one_letter_code
_entity_poly.pdbx_strand_id
1 'polypeptide(L)'
;MLSKTLAQLIERKLTTAREIGELTGVAPSTVYRWIRGESEPDFNAVRLLVRHLHSADCVEAILAAFTAGSAWRFYSLEAELDVNADGQINVDDALDSTISAVRSASRSLSAVRKASLDGVIDTEESIELVALLNDVIRQCSITQQVLVHMSEARSRRKLKLTK
;
A
#
# COMPACT_ATOMS: atom_id res chain seq x y z
N MET A 1 -11.97 0.42 18.84
CA MET A 1 -11.56 1.72 18.25
C MET A 1 -11.98 1.82 16.79
N LEU A 2 -11.82 0.75 16.01
CA LEU A 2 -12.23 0.68 14.60
C LEU A 2 -13.71 0.98 14.33
N SER A 3 -14.62 0.58 15.23
CA SER A 3 -16.05 0.91 15.17
C SER A 3 -16.33 2.41 15.07
N LYS A 4 -15.67 3.22 15.92
CA LYS A 4 -15.75 4.69 15.91
C LYS A 4 -15.15 5.28 14.64
N THR A 5 -14.04 4.73 14.16
CA THR A 5 -13.42 5.16 12.90
C THR A 5 -14.39 4.94 11.73
N LEU A 6 -14.94 3.75 11.58
CA LEU A 6 -15.91 3.44 10.52
C LEU A 6 -17.16 4.35 10.58
N ALA A 7 -17.66 4.63 11.79
CA ALA A 7 -18.75 5.58 11.99
C ALA A 7 -18.39 6.97 11.46
N GLN A 8 -17.23 7.51 11.84
CA GLN A 8 -16.75 8.83 11.43
C GLN A 8 -16.53 8.93 9.92
N LEU A 9 -16.01 7.87 9.29
CA LEU A 9 -15.81 7.86 7.83
C LEU A 9 -17.13 7.97 7.07
N ILE A 10 -18.18 7.31 7.57
CA ILE A 10 -19.52 7.38 6.98
C ILE A 10 -20.18 8.73 7.26
N GLU A 11 -20.08 9.25 8.49
CA GLU A 11 -20.63 10.56 8.87
C GLU A 11 -20.02 11.70 8.04
N ARG A 12 -18.71 11.62 7.77
CA ARG A 12 -17.99 12.57 6.90
C ARG A 12 -18.24 12.34 5.41
N LYS A 13 -19.09 11.37 5.05
CA LYS A 13 -19.42 10.99 3.66
C LYS A 13 -18.18 10.62 2.82
N LEU A 14 -17.14 10.10 3.46
CA LEU A 14 -15.93 9.63 2.77
C LEU A 14 -16.10 8.23 2.19
N THR A 15 -17.07 7.46 2.71
CA THR A 15 -17.54 6.19 2.15
C THR A 15 -18.95 5.88 2.68
N THR A 16 -19.57 4.80 2.22
CA THR A 16 -20.86 4.31 2.73
C THR A 16 -20.78 2.88 3.25
N ALA A 17 -21.71 2.47 4.12
CA ALA A 17 -21.80 1.09 4.59
C ALA A 17 -22.03 0.09 3.44
N ARG A 18 -22.69 0.54 2.37
CA ARG A 18 -22.88 -0.24 1.15
C ARG A 18 -21.56 -0.47 0.42
N GLU A 19 -20.80 0.58 0.17
CA GLU A 19 -19.48 0.48 -0.48
C GLU A 19 -18.54 -0.41 0.35
N ILE A 20 -18.48 -0.22 1.66
CA ILE A 20 -17.69 -1.07 2.56
C ILE A 20 -18.11 -2.54 2.41
N GLY A 21 -19.41 -2.83 2.37
CA GLY A 21 -19.92 -4.19 2.16
C GLY A 21 -19.54 -4.77 0.79
N GLU A 22 -19.66 -3.97 -0.27
CA GLU A 22 -19.24 -4.36 -1.62
C GLU A 22 -17.74 -4.65 -1.71
N LEU A 23 -16.90 -3.85 -1.04
CA LEU A 23 -15.43 -4.01 -1.02
C LEU A 23 -14.96 -5.23 -0.23
N THR A 24 -15.63 -5.51 0.89
CA THR A 24 -15.24 -6.58 1.82
C THR A 24 -15.94 -7.90 1.55
N GLY A 25 -16.97 -7.91 0.69
CA GLY A 25 -17.80 -9.07 0.41
C GLY A 25 -18.78 -9.42 1.52
N VAL A 26 -19.01 -8.53 2.49
CA VAL A 26 -19.99 -8.73 3.56
C VAL A 26 -21.30 -7.97 3.31
N ALA A 27 -22.38 -8.44 3.92
CA ALA A 27 -23.64 -7.73 3.87
C ALA A 27 -23.55 -6.35 4.57
N PRO A 28 -24.27 -5.31 4.10
CA PRO A 28 -24.29 -3.99 4.77
C PRO A 28 -24.73 -4.07 6.24
N SER A 29 -25.58 -5.03 6.60
CA SER A 29 -25.98 -5.28 7.99
C SER A 29 -24.78 -5.65 8.87
N THR A 30 -23.83 -6.43 8.37
CA THR A 30 -22.58 -6.76 9.07
C THR A 30 -21.74 -5.50 9.31
N VAL A 31 -21.68 -4.60 8.33
CA VAL A 31 -20.97 -3.32 8.48
C VAL A 31 -21.59 -2.46 9.58
N TYR A 32 -22.94 -2.39 9.66
CA TYR A 32 -23.60 -1.69 10.76
C TYR A 32 -23.33 -2.32 12.13
N ARG A 33 -23.19 -3.64 12.22
CA ARG A 33 -22.77 -4.32 13.45
C ARG A 33 -21.34 -3.95 13.84
N TRP A 34 -20.42 -3.80 12.88
CA TRP A 34 -19.07 -3.29 13.15
C TRP A 34 -19.10 -1.87 13.70
N ILE A 35 -19.89 -0.98 13.09
CA ILE A 35 -20.03 0.43 13.51
C ILE A 35 -20.55 0.53 14.95
N ARG A 36 -21.50 -0.33 15.33
CA ARG A 36 -22.05 -0.38 16.69
C ARG A 36 -21.14 -1.09 17.70
N GLY A 37 -20.06 -1.73 17.25
CA GLY A 37 -19.18 -2.54 18.09
C GLY A 37 -19.79 -3.88 18.53
N GLU A 38 -20.82 -4.35 17.84
CA GLU A 38 -21.48 -5.65 18.10
C GLU A 38 -20.70 -6.83 17.49
N SER A 39 -19.74 -6.55 16.63
CA SER A 39 -18.80 -7.50 16.01
C SER A 39 -17.59 -6.73 15.48
N GLU A 40 -16.50 -7.43 15.17
CA GLU A 40 -15.30 -6.83 14.59
C GLU A 40 -15.05 -7.36 13.18
N PRO A 41 -14.50 -6.54 12.26
CA PRO A 41 -14.02 -7.03 10.98
C PRO A 41 -12.80 -7.90 11.19
N ASP A 42 -12.72 -9.00 10.43
CA ASP A 42 -11.53 -9.83 10.43
C ASP A 42 -10.37 -9.15 9.66
N PHE A 43 -9.18 -9.76 9.75
CA PHE A 43 -8.00 -9.26 9.06
C PHE A 43 -8.21 -9.11 7.55
N ASN A 44 -8.95 -10.02 6.90
CA ASN A 44 -9.15 -9.96 5.47
C ASN A 44 -10.07 -8.80 5.06
N ALA A 45 -11.13 -8.53 5.83
CA ALA A 45 -11.99 -7.38 5.65
C ALA A 45 -11.21 -6.08 5.81
N VAL A 46 -10.37 -5.95 6.85
CA VAL A 46 -9.51 -4.77 7.04
C VAL A 46 -8.52 -4.61 5.88
N ARG A 47 -7.88 -5.71 5.45
CA ARG A 47 -6.97 -5.71 4.29
C ARG A 47 -7.67 -5.24 3.01
N LEU A 48 -8.90 -5.67 2.76
CA LEU A 48 -9.69 -5.25 1.60
C LEU A 48 -10.11 -3.78 1.70
N LEU A 49 -10.47 -3.29 2.89
CA LEU A 49 -10.78 -1.88 3.10
C LEU A 49 -9.58 -0.99 2.81
N VAL A 50 -8.43 -1.33 3.39
CA VAL A 50 -7.18 -0.59 3.18
C VAL A 50 -6.78 -0.56 1.71
N ARG A 51 -6.97 -1.67 0.99
CA ARG A 51 -6.63 -1.77 -0.43
C ARG A 51 -7.52 -0.90 -1.33
N HIS A 52 -8.79 -0.71 -0.98
CA HIS A 52 -9.78 -0.15 -1.89
C HIS A 52 -10.34 1.22 -1.48
N LEU A 53 -10.03 1.69 -0.28
CA LEU A 53 -10.30 3.07 0.11
C LEU A 53 -9.27 4.00 -0.55
N HIS A 54 -9.75 4.95 -1.34
CA HIS A 54 -8.89 5.88 -2.07
C HIS A 54 -8.35 7.05 -1.23
N SER A 55 -8.82 7.20 0.01
CA SER A 55 -8.41 8.28 0.91
C SER A 55 -7.30 7.80 1.84
N ALA A 56 -6.12 8.42 1.74
CA ALA A 56 -4.97 8.13 2.60
C ALA A 56 -5.33 8.32 4.09
N ASP A 57 -6.03 9.41 4.42
CA ASP A 57 -6.52 9.68 5.77
C ASP A 57 -7.42 8.56 6.31
N CYS A 58 -8.29 7.99 5.45
CA CYS A 58 -9.16 6.89 5.84
C CYS A 58 -8.37 5.60 6.10
N VAL A 59 -7.40 5.30 5.23
CA VAL A 59 -6.54 4.13 5.34
C VAL A 59 -5.69 4.20 6.60
N GLU A 60 -5.07 5.34 6.87
CA GLU A 60 -4.27 5.57 8.07
C GLU A 60 -5.13 5.45 9.33
N ALA A 61 -6.32 6.06 9.36
CA ALA A 61 -7.22 5.98 10.50
C ALA A 61 -7.69 4.54 10.78
N ILE A 62 -7.95 3.74 9.73
CA ILE A 62 -8.33 2.33 9.87
C ILE A 62 -7.14 1.50 10.38
N LEU A 63 -5.96 1.66 9.79
CA LEU A 63 -4.76 0.94 10.20
C LEU A 63 -4.37 1.28 11.64
N ALA A 64 -4.36 2.56 12.00
CA ALA A 64 -4.11 3.01 13.37
C ALA A 64 -5.09 2.42 14.37
N ALA A 65 -6.38 2.38 14.03
CA ALA A 65 -7.40 1.80 14.90
C ALA A 65 -7.33 0.28 14.99
N PHE A 66 -6.86 -0.40 13.94
CA PHE A 66 -6.73 -1.86 13.88
C PHE A 66 -5.47 -2.36 14.59
N THR A 67 -4.36 -1.64 14.48
CA THR A 67 -3.08 -2.02 15.13
C THR A 67 -2.95 -1.48 16.56
N ALA A 68 -3.88 -0.62 17.00
CA ALA A 68 -3.87 -0.06 18.36
C ALA A 68 -3.81 -1.16 19.44
N GLY A 69 -2.83 -1.07 20.34
CA GLY A 69 -2.62 -2.03 21.43
C GLY A 69 -1.94 -3.34 21.02
N SER A 70 -1.50 -3.46 19.76
CA SER A 70 -0.71 -4.59 19.26
C SER A 70 0.76 -4.23 19.07
N ALA A 71 1.61 -5.24 18.88
CA ALA A 71 3.02 -5.02 18.50
C ALA A 71 3.18 -4.59 17.02
N TRP A 72 2.09 -4.57 16.24
CA TRP A 72 2.15 -4.31 14.82
C TRP A 72 2.32 -2.82 14.58
N ARG A 73 3.22 -2.51 13.65
CA ARG A 73 3.44 -1.15 13.14
C ARG A 73 3.14 -1.18 11.65
N PHE A 74 2.47 -0.15 11.18
CA PHE A 74 2.27 0.07 9.75
C PHE A 74 3.05 1.31 9.35
N TYR A 75 3.42 1.37 8.07
CA TYR A 75 4.03 2.54 7.46
C TYR A 75 3.28 2.79 6.16
N SER A 76 2.90 4.04 5.92
CA SER A 76 2.41 4.45 4.61
C SER A 76 3.62 4.69 3.73
N LEU A 77 3.73 3.94 2.63
CA LEU A 77 4.66 4.26 1.56
C LEU A 77 3.88 5.09 0.54
N GLU A 78 4.10 6.40 0.54
CA GLU A 78 3.69 7.22 -0.60
C GLU A 78 4.52 6.80 -1.82
N ALA A 79 3.85 6.08 -2.73
CA ALA A 79 4.41 5.66 -3.99
C ALA A 79 3.93 6.62 -5.09
N GLU A 80 4.85 7.40 -5.64
CA GLU A 80 4.64 8.08 -6.91
C GLU A 80 4.63 6.99 -8.00
N LEU A 81 3.47 6.77 -8.61
CA LEU A 81 3.26 5.70 -9.59
C LEU A 81 3.61 6.13 -11.03
N ASP A 82 3.64 7.43 -11.28
CA ASP A 82 4.14 8.06 -12.51
C ASP A 82 5.64 8.32 -12.29
N VAL A 83 6.44 7.31 -12.61
CA VAL A 83 7.87 7.25 -12.28
C VAL A 83 8.68 8.11 -13.23
N ASN A 84 8.23 8.23 -14.48
CA ASN A 84 8.88 8.98 -15.53
C ASN A 84 8.35 10.43 -15.66
N ALA A 85 7.32 10.78 -14.89
CA ALA A 85 6.64 12.08 -14.89
C ALA A 85 6.02 12.46 -16.24
N ASP A 86 5.55 11.47 -17.02
CA ASP A 86 4.88 11.68 -18.31
C ASP A 86 3.39 12.02 -18.19
N GLY A 87 2.86 12.01 -16.95
CA GLY A 87 1.47 12.30 -16.63
C GLY A 87 0.54 11.10 -16.79
N GLN A 88 1.05 9.90 -17.06
CA GLN A 88 0.32 8.66 -17.17
C GLN A 88 0.89 7.60 -16.23
N ILE A 89 0.06 6.61 -15.88
CA ILE A 89 0.51 5.42 -15.14
C ILE A 89 0.35 4.23 -16.09
N ASN A 90 1.46 3.74 -16.62
CA ASN A 90 1.50 2.75 -17.70
C ASN A 90 2.56 1.64 -17.45
N VAL A 91 2.81 0.79 -18.46
CA VAL A 91 3.78 -0.32 -18.32
C VAL A 91 5.21 0.19 -18.17
N ASP A 92 5.51 1.33 -18.78
CA ASP A 92 6.85 1.90 -18.80
C ASP A 92 7.23 2.38 -17.40
N ASP A 93 6.30 2.91 -16.59
CA ASP A 93 6.55 3.20 -15.16
C ASP A 93 6.95 1.95 -14.37
N ALA A 94 6.25 0.84 -14.59
CA ALA A 94 6.57 -0.43 -13.94
C ALA A 94 7.96 -0.92 -14.35
N LEU A 95 8.30 -0.77 -15.63
CA LEU A 95 9.59 -1.17 -16.19
C LEU A 95 10.72 -0.28 -15.66
N ASP A 96 10.57 1.03 -15.68
CA ASP A 96 11.57 2.00 -15.22
C ASP A 96 11.84 1.86 -13.72
N SER A 97 10.79 1.63 -12.94
CA SER A 97 10.91 1.28 -11.53
C SER A 97 11.66 -0.04 -11.34
N THR A 98 11.34 -1.08 -12.14
CA THR A 98 12.05 -2.38 -12.06
C THR A 98 13.54 -2.24 -12.39
N ILE A 99 13.86 -1.47 -13.44
CA ILE A 99 15.24 -1.19 -13.85
C ILE A 99 15.97 -0.46 -12.72
N SER A 100 15.33 0.52 -12.10
CA SER A 100 15.87 1.25 -10.97
C SER A 100 16.12 0.33 -9.76
N ALA A 101 15.18 -0.57 -9.45
CA ALA A 101 15.35 -1.58 -8.40
C ALA A 101 16.58 -2.47 -8.65
N VAL A 102 16.75 -2.97 -9.87
CA VAL A 102 17.89 -3.83 -10.23
C VAL A 102 19.21 -3.05 -10.15
N ARG A 103 19.23 -1.79 -10.60
CA ARG A 103 20.42 -0.93 -10.48
C ARG A 103 20.79 -0.67 -9.03
N SER A 104 19.83 -0.34 -8.17
CA SER A 104 20.06 -0.11 -6.74
C SER A 104 20.52 -1.39 -6.05
N ALA A 105 19.93 -2.55 -6.37
CA ALA A 105 20.36 -3.83 -5.83
C ALA A 105 21.79 -4.19 -6.26
N SER A 106 22.13 -3.94 -7.52
CA SER A 106 23.51 -4.12 -8.01
C SER A 106 24.49 -3.24 -7.24
N ARG A 107 24.15 -1.98 -6.98
CA ARG A 107 24.99 -1.06 -6.18
C ARG A 107 25.13 -1.55 -4.75
N SER A 108 24.04 -1.96 -4.09
CA SER A 108 24.08 -2.53 -2.74
C SER A 108 25.03 -3.73 -2.67
N LEU A 109 24.92 -4.68 -3.62
CA LEU A 109 25.77 -5.87 -3.64
C LEU A 109 27.25 -5.53 -3.86
N SER A 110 27.55 -4.57 -4.74
CA SER A 110 28.92 -4.09 -4.94
C SER A 110 29.48 -3.42 -3.69
N ALA A 111 28.69 -2.60 -3.01
CA ALA A 111 29.08 -1.94 -1.76
C ALA A 111 29.33 -2.96 -0.64
N VAL A 112 28.42 -3.93 -0.44
CA VAL A 112 28.60 -5.03 0.54
C VAL A 112 29.86 -5.84 0.23
N ARG A 113 30.13 -6.13 -1.05
CA ARG A 113 31.33 -6.87 -1.44
C ARG A 113 32.61 -6.11 -1.11
N LYS A 114 32.64 -4.80 -1.36
CA LYS A 114 33.78 -3.95 -1.02
C LYS A 114 34.00 -3.91 0.49
N ALA A 115 32.94 -3.62 1.25
CA ALA A 115 32.93 -3.65 2.70
C ALA A 115 33.46 -4.99 3.28
N SER A 116 33.05 -6.11 2.69
CA SER A 116 33.51 -7.45 3.09
C SER A 116 35.00 -7.69 2.83
N LEU A 117 35.62 -6.98 1.88
CA LEU A 117 37.05 -7.10 1.59
C LEU A 117 37.89 -6.22 2.52
N ASP A 118 37.38 -5.05 2.88
CA ASP A 118 38.08 -4.06 3.70
C ASP A 118 37.94 -4.34 5.22
N GLY A 119 37.00 -5.22 5.61
CA GLY A 119 36.92 -5.85 6.94
C GLY A 119 36.23 -5.03 8.03
N VAL A 120 35.87 -3.77 7.75
CA VAL A 120 35.07 -2.91 8.64
C VAL A 120 34.13 -2.07 7.78
N ILE A 121 32.83 -2.14 8.06
CA ILE A 121 31.84 -1.19 7.51
C ILE A 121 31.71 -0.08 8.54
N ASP A 122 31.98 1.16 8.14
CA ASP A 122 31.75 2.27 9.05
C ASP A 122 30.24 2.61 9.17
N THR A 123 29.91 3.57 10.04
CA THR A 123 28.51 3.95 10.27
C THR A 123 27.89 4.63 9.04
N GLU A 124 28.67 5.39 8.27
CA GLU A 124 28.20 6.14 7.11
C GLU A 124 27.90 5.17 5.95
N GLU A 125 28.81 4.23 5.68
CA GLU A 125 28.63 3.15 4.73
C GLU A 125 27.43 2.25 5.09
N SER A 126 27.21 1.99 6.37
CA SER A 126 26.04 1.24 6.85
C SER A 126 24.73 1.98 6.57
N ILE A 127 24.69 3.30 6.78
CA ILE A 127 23.53 4.14 6.46
C ILE A 127 23.27 4.14 4.95
N GLU A 128 24.32 4.29 4.14
CA GLU A 128 24.21 4.26 2.68
C GLU A 128 23.68 2.92 2.17
N LEU A 129 24.20 1.80 2.69
CA LEU A 129 23.74 0.46 2.36
C LEU A 129 22.26 0.26 2.69
N VAL A 130 21.83 0.70 3.88
CA VAL A 130 20.42 0.67 4.28
C VAL A 130 19.57 1.53 3.33
N ALA A 131 20.04 2.71 2.95
CA ALA A 131 19.33 3.57 2.01
C ALA A 131 19.16 2.91 0.63
N LEU A 132 20.21 2.29 0.09
CA LEU A 132 20.14 1.56 -1.18
C LEU A 132 19.17 0.37 -1.12
N LEU A 133 19.18 -0.39 -0.03
CA LEU A 133 18.26 -1.52 0.16
C LEU A 133 16.80 -1.05 0.28
N ASN A 134 16.57 0.06 0.99
CA ASN A 134 15.24 0.67 1.08
C ASN A 134 14.76 1.15 -0.29
N ASP A 135 15.65 1.71 -1.12
CA ASP A 135 15.31 2.09 -2.49
C ASP A 135 14.91 0.89 -3.34
N VAL A 136 15.63 -0.25 -3.24
CA VAL A 136 15.22 -1.50 -3.93
C VAL A 136 13.80 -1.93 -3.53
N ILE A 137 13.51 -1.93 -2.23
CA ILE A 137 12.18 -2.31 -1.72
C ILE A 137 11.11 -1.35 -2.25
N ARG A 138 11.40 -0.04 -2.23
CA ARG A 138 10.49 0.99 -2.72
C ARG A 138 10.19 0.80 -4.20
N GLN A 139 11.20 0.63 -5.04
CA GLN A 139 11.03 0.45 -6.49
C GLN A 139 10.26 -0.85 -6.80
N CYS A 140 10.53 -1.95 -6.10
CA CYS A 140 9.73 -3.18 -6.23
C CYS A 140 8.24 -2.95 -5.87
N SER A 141 7.98 -2.15 -4.83
CA SER A 141 6.62 -1.80 -4.41
C SER A 141 5.90 -0.95 -5.47
N ILE A 142 6.56 0.08 -6.01
CA ILE A 142 6.02 0.93 -7.08
C ILE A 142 5.65 0.07 -8.30
N THR A 143 6.57 -0.79 -8.76
CA THR A 143 6.32 -1.72 -9.87
C THR A 143 5.06 -2.57 -9.62
N GLN A 144 4.92 -3.15 -8.43
CA GLN A 144 3.74 -3.95 -8.09
C GLN A 144 2.45 -3.11 -8.15
N GLN A 145 2.47 -1.90 -7.59
CA GLN A 145 1.30 -1.03 -7.52
C GLN A 145 0.87 -0.54 -8.91
N VAL A 146 1.82 -0.18 -9.79
CA VAL A 146 1.53 0.15 -11.19
C VAL A 146 0.81 -1.01 -11.89
N LEU A 147 1.29 -2.24 -11.74
CA LEU A 147 0.66 -3.41 -12.35
C LEU A 147 -0.75 -3.69 -11.81
N VAL A 148 -0.98 -3.47 -10.51
CA VAL A 148 -2.31 -3.56 -9.90
C VAL A 148 -3.24 -2.49 -10.49
N HIS A 149 -2.80 -1.24 -10.53
CA HIS A 149 -3.57 -0.12 -11.08
C HIS A 149 -3.99 -0.40 -12.54
N MET A 150 -3.06 -0.90 -13.36
CA MET A 150 -3.33 -1.29 -14.74
C MET A 150 -4.37 -2.43 -14.85
N SER A 151 -4.29 -3.43 -13.98
CA SER A 151 -5.24 -4.56 -13.95
C SER A 151 -6.66 -4.10 -13.60
N GLU A 152 -6.77 -3.20 -12.62
CA GLU A 152 -8.04 -2.61 -12.20
C GLU A 152 -8.64 -1.73 -13.31
N ALA A 153 -7.83 -0.90 -13.95
CA ALA A 153 -8.25 -0.07 -15.09
C ALA A 153 -8.80 -0.93 -16.25
N ARG A 154 -8.14 -2.05 -16.57
CA ARG A 154 -8.61 -3.01 -17.58
C ARG A 154 -9.93 -3.67 -17.16
N SER A 155 -10.06 -4.07 -15.90
CA SER A 155 -11.28 -4.69 -15.37
C SER A 155 -12.47 -3.74 -15.42
N ARG A 156 -12.27 -2.46 -15.06
CA ARG A 156 -13.30 -1.42 -15.18
C ARG A 156 -13.72 -1.17 -16.63
N ARG A 157 -12.78 -1.20 -17.58
CA ARG A 157 -13.10 -1.08 -19.03
C ARG A 157 -13.94 -2.25 -19.53
N LYS A 158 -13.63 -3.49 -19.11
CA LYS A 158 -14.42 -4.68 -19.48
C LYS A 158 -15.86 -4.60 -18.97
N LEU A 159 -16.05 -4.19 -17.71
CA LEU A 159 -17.39 -4.05 -17.10
C LEU A 159 -18.27 -2.98 -17.76
N LYS A 160 -17.66 -1.97 -18.41
CA LYS A 160 -18.40 -0.94 -19.18
C LYS A 160 -18.85 -1.41 -20.56
N LEU A 161 -18.19 -2.41 -21.14
CA LEU A 161 -18.48 -2.94 -22.48
C LEU A 161 -19.57 -4.02 -22.46
N THR A 162 -19.88 -4.59 -21.30
CA THR A 162 -20.93 -5.60 -21.09
C THR A 162 -22.27 -5.04 -20.61
N LYS A 163 -22.44 -3.71 -20.62
CA LYS A 163 -23.72 -3.03 -20.40
C LYS A 163 -24.18 -2.39 -21.70
#